data_AF-A0A1A3P7I3-F1
#
_entry.id   AF-A0A1A3P7I3-F1
#
_cell.length_a   1.000
_cell.length_b   1.000
_cell.length_c   1.000
_cell.angle_alpha   90.00
_cell.angle_beta   90.00
_cell.angle_gamma   90.00
#
_symmetry.space_group_name_H-M   'P 1'
#
loop_
_entity.id
_entity.type
_entity.pdbx_description
1 polymer ?
#
loop_
_entity_poly.entity_id
_entity_poly.type
_entity_poly.pdbx_seq_one_letter_code
_entity_poly.pdbx_strand_id
1 'polypeptide(L)'
;MSFVVAVPEMLGSAAQQISGIGTSLQSANAAAAVSTTEILSAGADEISASITALFSSHGLHYQSLSAAAAEFHQSFLQTLNAAGGAYAAADAASASPLGALQSGILGLVNAPTQALLGRPLIGNGTDGTAANPNGGGGGLLSGNGGNGYNYTNGVTLQNGGSGGDAGMIGNGGMGGSGFAGGRGGAGGNGGWLVGSGGAGGAGGALLGLGGTAGAGGAGGNAPYIGWGGSGGAGGHAGAGTGGAGGAGGAGGKLVAFGGTGGAGGYGLTGGGAGGVGGEAGGVLVGLGGAGGAGGQSVATAGAGGAGGSGGGYFFGVGGTGGAGGAGFGAAAVGGAGGDGGVSGVLLGFAQGGAAGMGGSGMAGGGAAGMGGAGATVLGVGIGGAGAIGGGAVSGAGGAGGTGGAGAAVAGFGFGGVGGAGGFSDNSVAGVGGAGGQGELVVGLGVGGHGGAGGGSIAQAGGDGGKGGDAGGIFAIGLGGNGGNGGFGSGPANGGAGGNVGGFNEGSFVPTFFGNGGDGGDGALGGTGGAGGTGGVFLGTNGNNGSS
;
A
#
# COMPACT_ATOMS: atom_id res chain seq x y z
N MET A 1 42.43 -16.92 -31.01
CA MET A 1 41.30 -16.57 -31.89
C MET A 1 40.62 -15.36 -31.28
N SER A 2 40.49 -14.24 -32.01
CA SER A 2 39.85 -13.04 -31.50
C SER A 2 38.34 -13.25 -31.42
N PHE A 3 37.72 -12.99 -30.27
CA PHE A 3 36.27 -12.97 -30.15
C PHE A 3 35.75 -11.73 -30.87
N VAL A 4 34.89 -11.94 -31.87
CA VAL A 4 34.13 -10.86 -32.51
C VAL A 4 32.81 -10.76 -31.78
N VAL A 5 32.58 -9.64 -31.08
CA VAL A 5 31.30 -9.34 -30.43
C VAL A 5 30.49 -8.48 -31.40
N ALA A 6 29.32 -8.97 -31.82
CA ALA A 6 28.36 -8.22 -32.62
C ALA A 6 27.09 -8.00 -31.81
N VAL A 7 26.53 -6.79 -31.85
CA VAL A 7 25.26 -6.43 -31.20
C VAL A 7 24.22 -6.22 -32.31
N PRO A 8 23.32 -7.18 -32.56
CA PRO A 8 22.36 -7.13 -33.68
C PRO A 8 21.49 -5.86 -33.70
N GLU A 9 21.13 -5.35 -32.52
CA GLU A 9 20.32 -4.14 -32.36
C GLU A 9 21.06 -2.89 -32.87
N MET A 10 22.38 -2.83 -32.66
CA MET A 10 23.22 -1.72 -33.13
C MET A 10 23.39 -1.75 -34.65
N LEU A 11 23.47 -2.95 -35.25
CA LEU A 11 23.54 -3.13 -36.71
C LEU A 11 22.23 -2.71 -37.39
N GLY A 12 21.07 -3.04 -36.79
CA GLY A 12 19.76 -2.63 -37.29
C GLY A 12 19.55 -1.10 -37.24
N SER A 13 19.94 -0.47 -36.12
CA SER A 13 19.89 1.00 -35.99
C SER A 13 20.81 1.69 -37.01
N ALA A 14 22.04 1.19 -37.17
CA ALA A 14 22.98 1.72 -38.16
C ALA A 14 22.45 1.60 -39.60
N ALA A 15 21.82 0.47 -39.97
CA ALA A 15 21.21 0.29 -41.28
C ALA A 15 20.08 1.31 -41.56
N GLN A 16 19.26 1.62 -40.56
CA GLN A 16 18.21 2.64 -40.68
C GLN A 16 18.79 4.05 -40.86
N GLN A 17 19.80 4.41 -40.08
CA GLN A 17 20.47 5.71 -40.20
C GLN A 17 21.14 5.87 -41.57
N ILE A 18 21.82 4.83 -42.04
CA ILE A 18 22.49 4.81 -43.35
C ILE A 18 21.44 4.94 -44.47
N SER A 19 20.32 4.23 -44.39
CA SER A 19 19.20 4.38 -45.33
C SER A 19 18.65 5.80 -45.37
N GLY A 20 18.52 6.46 -44.21
CA GLY A 20 18.08 7.86 -44.13
C GLY A 20 19.04 8.80 -44.86
N ILE A 21 20.35 8.62 -44.68
CA ILE A 21 21.39 9.37 -45.40
C ILE A 21 21.26 9.15 -46.91
N GLY A 22 21.06 7.91 -47.36
CA GLY A 22 20.87 7.58 -48.77
C GLY A 22 19.69 8.31 -49.39
N THR A 23 18.53 8.30 -48.73
CA THR A 23 17.32 9.02 -49.18
C THR A 23 17.54 10.53 -49.23
N SER A 24 18.18 11.12 -48.20
CA SER A 24 18.48 12.56 -48.18
C SER A 24 19.42 12.96 -49.31
N LEU A 25 20.46 12.16 -49.59
CA LEU A 25 21.40 12.42 -50.69
C LEU A 25 20.72 12.33 -52.06
N GLN A 26 19.88 11.32 -52.29
CA GLN A 26 19.13 11.18 -53.54
C GLN A 26 18.17 12.36 -53.76
N SER A 27 17.45 12.77 -52.71
CA SER A 27 16.56 13.93 -52.76
C SER A 27 17.31 15.23 -53.06
N ALA A 28 18.45 15.46 -52.41
CA ALA A 28 19.28 16.64 -52.63
C ALA A 28 19.87 16.67 -54.05
N ASN A 29 20.40 15.54 -54.53
CA ASN A 29 20.96 15.44 -55.89
C ASN A 29 19.88 15.64 -56.98
N ALA A 30 18.66 15.13 -56.75
CA ALA A 30 17.54 15.36 -57.65
C ALA A 30 17.09 16.83 -57.66
N ALA A 31 17.00 17.46 -56.49
CA ALA A 31 16.62 18.87 -56.38
C ALA A 31 17.63 19.82 -57.05
N ALA A 32 18.92 19.49 -56.98
CA ALA A 32 19.98 20.29 -57.60
C ALA A 32 20.22 20.00 -59.10
N ALA A 33 19.56 18.98 -59.67
CA ALA A 33 19.85 18.53 -61.03
C ALA A 33 19.65 19.64 -62.06
N VAL A 34 18.44 20.22 -62.13
CA VAL A 34 18.09 21.23 -63.14
C VAL A 34 18.99 22.46 -63.03
N SER A 35 19.19 22.99 -61.83
CA SER A 35 19.98 24.21 -61.62
C SER A 35 21.48 24.04 -61.89
N THR A 36 21.99 22.81 -61.91
CA THR A 36 23.41 22.52 -62.17
C THR A 36 23.69 22.01 -63.59
N THR A 37 22.68 21.46 -64.28
CA THR A 37 22.83 20.98 -65.67
C THR A 37 22.32 21.97 -66.71
N GLU A 38 21.34 22.81 -66.38
CA GLU A 38 20.69 23.75 -67.30
C GLU A 38 21.09 25.20 -67.02
N ILE A 39 22.38 25.45 -66.84
CA ILE A 39 22.90 26.80 -66.59
C ILE A 39 22.74 27.64 -67.86
N LEU A 40 22.21 28.85 -67.73
CA LEU A 40 22.09 29.82 -68.82
C LEU A 40 23.38 30.63 -68.98
N SER A 41 23.74 30.99 -70.20
CA SER A 41 24.90 31.86 -70.47
C SER A 41 24.62 33.28 -69.95
N ALA A 42 25.59 33.86 -69.24
CA ALA A 42 25.48 35.20 -68.67
C ALA A 42 25.54 36.31 -69.74
N GLY A 43 26.13 36.02 -70.90
CA GLY A 43 26.27 36.91 -72.05
C GLY A 43 26.20 36.16 -73.37
N ALA A 44 26.06 36.88 -74.48
CA ALA A 44 26.01 36.30 -75.83
C ALA A 44 27.40 36.00 -76.41
N ASP A 45 28.46 36.20 -75.63
CA ASP A 45 29.83 35.94 -76.06
C ASP A 45 30.22 34.46 -75.90
N GLU A 46 31.20 34.04 -76.70
CA GLU A 46 31.66 32.66 -76.80
C GLU A 46 32.36 32.16 -75.52
N ILE A 47 32.92 33.07 -74.71
CA ILE A 47 33.58 32.73 -73.44
C ILE A 47 32.51 32.36 -72.41
N SER A 48 31.46 33.16 -72.29
CA SER A 48 30.30 32.85 -71.43
C SER A 48 29.64 31.53 -71.84
N ALA A 49 29.45 31.28 -73.14
CA ALA A 49 28.88 30.02 -73.64
C ALA A 49 29.76 28.80 -73.32
N SER A 50 31.09 28.93 -73.44
CA SER A 50 32.04 27.85 -73.15
C SER A 50 32.12 27.53 -71.66
N ILE A 51 32.08 28.56 -70.80
CA ILE A 51 32.06 28.39 -69.34
C ILE A 51 30.76 27.69 -68.91
N THR A 52 29.61 28.10 -69.46
CA THR A 52 28.33 27.42 -69.23
C THR A 52 28.37 25.95 -69.65
N ALA A 53 28.89 25.64 -70.84
CA ALA A 53 29.02 24.26 -71.32
C ALA A 53 29.90 23.39 -70.41
N LEU A 54 31.00 23.94 -69.87
CA LEU A 54 31.87 23.25 -68.92
C LEU A 54 31.11 22.89 -67.64
N PHE A 55 30.40 23.86 -67.05
CA PHE A 55 29.66 23.63 -65.80
C PHE A 55 28.46 22.69 -65.99
N SER A 56 27.70 22.83 -67.09
CA SER A 56 26.60 21.91 -67.43
C SER A 56 27.11 20.47 -67.63
N SER A 57 28.24 20.29 -68.32
CA SER A 57 28.87 18.97 -68.51
C SER A 57 29.34 18.36 -67.18
N HIS A 58 29.94 19.16 -66.31
CA HIS A 58 30.32 18.72 -64.96
C HIS A 58 29.10 18.29 -64.14
N GLY A 59 27.99 19.03 -64.21
CA GLY A 59 26.72 18.67 -63.59
C GLY A 59 26.21 17.31 -64.04
N LEU A 60 26.27 17.01 -65.34
CA LEU A 60 25.84 15.71 -65.89
C LEU A 60 26.73 14.55 -65.42
N HIS A 61 28.05 14.73 -65.37
CA HIS A 61 28.96 13.72 -64.82
C HIS A 61 28.75 13.49 -63.32
N TYR A 62 28.44 14.54 -62.56
CA TYR A 62 28.10 14.40 -61.16
C TYR A 62 26.81 13.59 -60.96
N GLN A 63 25.79 13.79 -61.81
CA GLN A 63 24.53 13.03 -61.76
C GLN A 63 24.70 11.55 -62.11
N SER A 64 25.59 11.19 -63.04
CA SER A 64 25.84 9.77 -63.33
C SER A 64 26.59 9.07 -62.19
N LEU A 65 27.55 9.75 -61.55
CA LEU A 65 28.26 9.23 -60.40
C LEU A 65 27.34 9.09 -59.17
N SER A 66 26.43 10.04 -58.97
CA SER A 66 25.46 9.97 -57.86
C SER A 66 24.49 8.79 -57.99
N ALA A 67 24.09 8.45 -59.22
CA ALA A 67 23.31 7.24 -59.51
C ALA A 67 24.09 5.95 -59.20
N ALA A 68 25.35 5.86 -59.61
CA ALA A 68 26.20 4.70 -59.27
C ALA A 68 26.43 4.54 -57.76
N ALA A 69 26.60 5.66 -57.04
CA ALA A 69 26.72 5.65 -55.58
C ALA A 69 25.43 5.18 -54.88
N ALA A 70 24.26 5.51 -55.44
CA ALA A 70 22.97 5.06 -54.92
C ALA A 70 22.81 3.53 -55.02
N GLU A 71 23.25 2.91 -56.12
CA GLU A 71 23.21 1.45 -56.30
C GLU A 71 24.16 0.74 -55.32
N PHE A 72 25.38 1.26 -55.15
CA PHE A 72 26.32 0.74 -54.15
C PHE A 72 25.73 0.81 -52.73
N HIS A 73 25.11 1.94 -52.38
CA HIS A 73 24.48 2.14 -51.09
C HIS A 73 23.36 1.13 -50.82
N GLN A 74 22.53 0.82 -51.82
CA GLN A 74 21.50 -0.21 -51.71
C GLN A 74 22.08 -1.61 -51.49
N SER A 75 23.12 -1.99 -52.25
CA SER A 75 23.80 -3.28 -52.08
C SER A 75 24.45 -3.43 -50.70
N PHE A 76 25.05 -2.34 -50.20
CA PHE A 76 25.64 -2.29 -48.86
C PHE A 76 24.59 -2.49 -47.76
N LEU A 77 23.45 -1.79 -47.86
CA LEU A 77 22.33 -1.98 -46.93
C LEU A 77 21.75 -3.39 -46.96
N GLN A 78 21.63 -3.98 -48.15
CA GLN A 78 21.13 -5.35 -48.30
C GLN A 78 22.07 -6.35 -47.59
N THR A 79 23.38 -6.16 -47.76
CA THR A 79 24.41 -6.99 -47.11
C THR A 79 24.44 -6.80 -45.60
N LEU A 80 24.32 -5.55 -45.11
CA LEU A 80 24.32 -5.23 -43.68
C LEU A 80 23.10 -5.84 -42.97
N ASN A 81 21.92 -5.74 -43.58
CA ASN A 81 20.70 -6.37 -43.07
C ASN A 81 20.81 -7.90 -43.05
N ALA A 82 21.37 -8.51 -44.10
CA ALA A 82 21.60 -9.95 -44.16
C ALA A 82 22.57 -10.42 -43.06
N ALA A 83 23.63 -9.65 -42.79
CA ALA A 83 24.57 -9.96 -41.71
C ALA A 83 23.93 -9.83 -40.32
N GLY A 84 23.16 -8.75 -40.07
CA GLY A 84 22.42 -8.56 -38.81
C GLY A 84 21.42 -9.70 -38.56
N GLY A 85 20.70 -10.14 -39.60
CA GLY A 85 19.81 -11.29 -39.55
C GLY A 85 20.53 -12.61 -39.27
N ALA A 86 21.72 -12.82 -39.83
CA ALA A 86 22.53 -14.02 -39.57
C ALA A 86 23.03 -14.09 -38.12
N TYR A 87 23.46 -12.97 -37.53
CA TYR A 87 23.87 -12.92 -36.12
C TYR A 87 22.69 -13.13 -35.17
N ALA A 88 21.54 -12.51 -35.44
CA ALA A 88 20.32 -12.74 -34.65
C ALA A 88 19.81 -14.18 -34.77
N ALA A 89 19.87 -14.77 -35.97
CA ALA A 89 19.53 -16.17 -36.20
C ALA A 89 20.51 -17.12 -35.51
N ALA A 90 21.80 -16.80 -35.46
CA ALA A 90 22.79 -17.57 -34.73
C ALA A 90 22.55 -17.55 -33.21
N ASP A 91 22.15 -16.41 -32.66
CA ASP A 91 21.81 -16.29 -31.23
C ASP A 91 20.52 -17.07 -30.90
N ALA A 92 19.47 -16.90 -31.71
CA ALA A 92 18.22 -17.66 -31.60
C ALA A 92 18.43 -19.17 -31.76
N ALA A 93 19.28 -19.60 -32.69
CA ALA A 93 19.63 -21.00 -32.91
C ALA A 93 20.50 -21.58 -31.79
N SER A 94 21.20 -20.75 -31.02
CA SER A 94 21.99 -21.17 -29.86
C SER A 94 21.11 -21.32 -28.60
N ALA A 95 20.10 -20.47 -28.42
CA ALA A 95 19.16 -20.54 -27.29
C ALA A 95 18.05 -21.60 -27.47
N SER A 96 17.60 -21.83 -28.70
CA SER A 96 16.48 -22.75 -29.03
C SER A 96 16.71 -24.21 -28.61
N PRO A 97 17.88 -24.85 -28.87
CA PRO A 97 18.15 -26.22 -28.46
C PRO A 97 18.16 -26.38 -26.93
N LEU A 98 18.67 -25.39 -26.20
CA LEU A 98 18.68 -25.37 -24.73
C LEU A 98 17.27 -25.22 -24.15
N GLY A 99 16.44 -24.34 -24.72
CA GLY A 99 15.04 -24.18 -24.29
C GLY A 99 14.17 -25.41 -24.61
N ALA A 100 14.37 -26.03 -25.77
CA ALA A 100 13.68 -27.25 -26.17
C ALA A 100 14.12 -28.46 -25.31
N LEU A 101 15.42 -28.57 -25.00
CA LEU A 101 15.94 -29.61 -24.11
C LEU A 101 15.43 -29.42 -22.68
N GLN A 102 15.40 -28.18 -22.16
CA GLN A 102 14.85 -27.87 -20.85
C GLN A 102 13.36 -28.20 -20.78
N SER A 103 12.58 -27.81 -21.78
CA SER A 103 11.15 -28.10 -21.85
C SER A 103 10.87 -29.59 -21.99
N GLY A 104 11.71 -30.32 -22.75
CA GLY A 104 11.63 -31.77 -22.90
C GLY A 104 11.96 -32.54 -21.61
N ILE A 105 13.02 -32.14 -20.90
CA ILE A 105 13.39 -32.73 -19.60
C ILE A 105 12.32 -32.42 -18.54
N LEU A 106 11.85 -31.18 -18.46
CA LEU A 106 10.77 -30.80 -17.53
C LEU A 106 9.47 -31.54 -17.87
N GLY A 107 9.15 -31.71 -19.15
CA GLY A 107 8.02 -32.51 -19.61
C GLY A 107 8.11 -33.96 -19.13
N LEU A 108 9.28 -34.59 -19.24
CA LEU A 108 9.51 -35.97 -18.76
C LEU A 108 9.41 -36.07 -17.23
N VAL A 109 9.98 -35.11 -16.50
CA VAL A 109 9.92 -35.04 -15.04
C VAL A 109 8.51 -34.80 -14.53
N ASN A 110 7.72 -33.97 -15.23
CA ASN A 110 6.36 -33.63 -14.86
C ASN A 110 5.32 -34.66 -15.32
N ALA A 111 5.61 -35.48 -16.35
CA ALA A 111 4.63 -36.40 -16.93
C ALA A 111 3.94 -37.32 -15.91
N PRO A 112 4.65 -37.95 -14.94
CA PRO A 112 4.01 -38.80 -13.94
C PRO A 112 3.03 -38.02 -13.05
N THR A 113 3.42 -36.84 -12.55
CA THR A 113 2.57 -36.05 -11.65
C THR A 113 1.44 -35.35 -12.38
N GLN A 114 1.66 -34.93 -13.63
CA GLN A 114 0.62 -34.37 -14.48
C GLN A 114 -0.46 -35.42 -14.78
N ALA A 115 -0.06 -36.67 -15.00
CA ALA A 115 -1.00 -37.77 -15.23
C ALA A 115 -1.76 -38.21 -13.96
N LEU A 116 -1.10 -38.23 -12.80
CA LEU A 116 -1.68 -38.74 -11.55
C LEU A 116 -2.45 -37.68 -10.75
N LEU A 117 -1.99 -36.43 -10.78
CA LEU A 117 -2.44 -35.35 -9.89
C LEU A 117 -2.92 -34.11 -10.66
N GLY A 118 -2.85 -34.13 -12.00
CA GLY A 118 -3.24 -33.00 -12.84
C GLY A 118 -2.34 -31.77 -12.68
N ARG A 119 -1.17 -31.92 -12.06
CA ARG A 119 -0.25 -30.81 -11.72
C ARG A 119 1.20 -31.17 -11.99
N PRO A 120 2.01 -30.22 -12.49
CA PRO A 120 3.43 -30.46 -12.73
C PRO A 120 4.15 -30.62 -11.39
N LEU A 121 5.25 -31.37 -11.38
CA LEU A 121 6.13 -31.47 -10.21
C LEU A 121 6.92 -30.16 -10.04
N ILE A 122 7.42 -29.62 -11.14
CA ILE A 122 8.20 -28.38 -11.22
C ILE A 122 7.68 -27.51 -12.37
N GLY A 123 7.43 -26.25 -12.11
CA GLY A 123 7.03 -25.27 -13.12
C GLY A 123 6.04 -24.25 -12.56
N ASN A 124 6.01 -23.06 -13.15
CA ASN A 124 5.04 -22.05 -12.78
C ASN A 124 3.63 -22.44 -13.25
N GLY A 125 2.63 -21.95 -12.54
CA GLY A 125 1.25 -22.02 -12.96
C GLY A 125 1.02 -21.17 -14.21
N THR A 126 0.08 -21.60 -15.05
CA THR A 126 -0.31 -20.85 -16.25
C THR A 126 -1.12 -19.64 -15.85
N ASP A 127 -0.79 -18.47 -16.40
CA ASP A 127 -1.59 -17.27 -16.19
C ASP A 127 -3.01 -17.43 -16.75
N GLY A 128 -3.97 -16.81 -16.07
CA GLY A 128 -5.35 -16.77 -16.48
C GLY A 128 -5.52 -16.06 -17.82
N THR A 129 -6.57 -16.45 -18.55
CA THR A 129 -6.95 -15.88 -19.84
C THR A 129 -8.40 -15.42 -19.80
N ALA A 130 -8.85 -14.63 -20.77
CA ALA A 130 -10.26 -14.20 -20.82
C ALA A 130 -11.27 -15.37 -20.75
N ALA A 131 -10.93 -16.53 -21.32
CA ALA A 131 -11.77 -17.72 -21.31
C ALA A 131 -11.66 -18.52 -19.99
N ASN A 132 -10.48 -18.54 -19.36
CA ASN A 132 -10.22 -19.20 -18.09
C ASN A 132 -9.50 -18.20 -17.17
N PRO A 133 -10.24 -17.31 -16.47
CA PRO A 133 -9.64 -16.14 -15.86
C PRO A 133 -8.73 -16.45 -14.68
N ASN A 134 -8.90 -17.58 -14.01
CA ASN A 134 -8.07 -17.90 -12.85
C ASN A 134 -6.69 -18.40 -13.28
N GLY A 135 -5.66 -17.96 -12.57
CA GLY A 135 -4.31 -18.48 -12.69
C GLY A 135 -4.24 -19.94 -12.21
N GLY A 136 -3.50 -20.76 -12.93
CA GLY A 136 -3.23 -22.15 -12.58
C GLY A 136 -2.28 -22.26 -11.38
N GLY A 137 -2.37 -23.37 -10.66
CA GLY A 137 -1.45 -23.65 -9.56
C GLY A 137 -0.01 -23.89 -10.04
N GLY A 138 0.97 -23.44 -9.26
CA GLY A 138 2.37 -23.79 -9.44
C GLY A 138 2.63 -25.30 -9.23
N GLY A 139 3.80 -25.74 -9.67
CA GLY A 139 4.26 -27.12 -9.52
C GLY A 139 4.35 -27.56 -8.07
N LEU A 140 4.16 -28.86 -7.82
CA LEU A 140 4.03 -29.43 -6.48
C LEU A 140 5.27 -29.18 -5.60
N LEU A 141 6.48 -29.25 -6.17
CA LEU A 141 7.73 -29.01 -5.44
C LEU A 141 8.23 -27.58 -5.59
N SER A 142 8.21 -27.05 -6.81
CA SER A 142 8.73 -25.72 -7.08
C SER A 142 7.99 -25.07 -8.23
N GLY A 143 7.52 -23.85 -8.01
CA GLY A 143 6.86 -23.04 -9.02
C GLY A 143 5.94 -22.00 -8.41
N ASN A 144 5.96 -20.81 -8.98
CA ASN A 144 5.01 -19.77 -8.61
C ASN A 144 3.63 -20.12 -9.15
N GLY A 145 2.58 -19.65 -8.48
CA GLY A 145 1.23 -19.69 -9.05
C GLY A 145 1.11 -18.72 -10.24
N GLY A 146 0.22 -19.06 -11.18
CA GLY A 146 -0.10 -18.19 -12.31
C GLY A 146 -0.91 -16.97 -11.87
N ASN A 147 -0.75 -15.85 -12.55
CA ASN A 147 -1.54 -14.65 -12.28
C ASN A 147 -2.98 -14.83 -12.76
N GLY A 148 -3.93 -14.23 -12.05
CA GLY A 148 -5.30 -14.09 -12.50
C GLY A 148 -5.44 -13.08 -13.63
N TYR A 149 -6.44 -13.27 -14.48
CA TYR A 149 -6.69 -12.44 -15.64
C TYR A 149 -7.25 -11.06 -15.27
N ASN A 150 -6.68 -10.02 -15.87
CA ASN A 150 -7.13 -8.65 -15.76
C ASN A 150 -8.17 -8.33 -16.84
N TYR A 151 -9.39 -8.02 -16.43
CA TYR A 151 -10.39 -7.50 -17.37
C TYR A 151 -10.19 -6.01 -17.60
N THR A 152 -9.98 -5.61 -18.87
CA THR A 152 -9.72 -4.22 -19.28
C THR A 152 -10.76 -3.69 -20.28
N ASN A 153 -11.58 -4.56 -20.84
CA ASN A 153 -12.63 -4.21 -21.79
C ASN A 153 -13.83 -5.16 -21.64
N GLY A 154 -15.00 -4.67 -22.07
CA GLY A 154 -16.27 -5.37 -21.95
C GLY A 154 -17.42 -4.39 -21.79
N VAL A 155 -18.65 -4.89 -21.77
CA VAL A 155 -19.85 -4.09 -21.43
C VAL A 155 -20.62 -4.68 -20.25
N THR A 156 -20.21 -5.86 -19.78
CA THR A 156 -20.82 -6.56 -18.65
C THR A 156 -19.86 -6.61 -17.47
N LEU A 157 -20.44 -6.77 -16.28
CA LEU A 157 -19.69 -6.97 -15.05
C LEU A 157 -18.83 -8.24 -15.16
N GLN A 158 -17.53 -8.13 -14.87
CA GLN A 158 -16.59 -9.25 -14.87
C GLN A 158 -15.68 -9.19 -13.64
N ASN A 159 -15.64 -10.27 -12.87
CA ASN A 159 -14.71 -10.38 -11.74
C ASN A 159 -13.32 -10.73 -12.25
N GLY A 160 -12.29 -10.10 -11.70
CA GLY A 160 -10.91 -10.47 -11.95
C GLY A 160 -10.64 -11.91 -11.58
N GLY A 161 -9.78 -12.58 -12.35
CA GLY A 161 -9.40 -13.95 -12.06
C GLY A 161 -8.64 -14.08 -10.75
N SER A 162 -8.81 -15.17 -10.00
CA SER A 162 -7.94 -15.43 -8.85
C SER A 162 -6.51 -15.76 -9.32
N GLY A 163 -5.51 -15.37 -8.54
CA GLY A 163 -4.16 -15.89 -8.67
C GLY A 163 -4.10 -17.36 -8.24
N GLY A 164 -3.23 -18.13 -8.87
CA GLY A 164 -2.98 -19.52 -8.54
C GLY A 164 -2.13 -19.68 -7.29
N ASP A 165 -2.33 -20.75 -6.53
CA ASP A 165 -1.48 -21.10 -5.40
C ASP A 165 -0.14 -21.69 -5.88
N ALA A 166 0.94 -21.47 -5.12
CA ALA A 166 2.19 -22.21 -5.29
C ALA A 166 2.12 -23.62 -4.63
N GLY A 167 3.14 -24.45 -4.89
CA GLY A 167 3.29 -25.77 -4.27
C GLY A 167 4.08 -25.73 -2.96
N MET A 168 5.20 -26.46 -2.90
CA MET A 168 6.08 -26.46 -1.72
C MET A 168 6.95 -25.20 -1.65
N ILE A 169 7.53 -24.79 -2.78
CA ILE A 169 8.35 -23.58 -2.93
C ILE A 169 7.80 -22.74 -4.08
N GLY A 170 7.59 -21.45 -3.84
CA GLY A 170 7.17 -20.49 -4.87
C GLY A 170 6.20 -19.46 -4.32
N ASN A 171 6.06 -18.35 -5.02
CA ASN A 171 5.11 -17.30 -4.63
C ASN A 171 3.73 -17.55 -5.23
N GLY A 172 2.68 -17.17 -4.52
CA GLY A 172 1.34 -17.19 -5.07
C GLY A 172 1.19 -16.17 -6.21
N GLY A 173 0.34 -16.49 -7.18
CA GLY A 173 0.05 -15.61 -8.30
C GLY A 173 -0.75 -14.38 -7.88
N MET A 174 -0.60 -13.27 -8.60
CA MET A 174 -1.40 -12.07 -8.34
C MET A 174 -2.86 -12.29 -8.76
N GLY A 175 -3.80 -11.72 -8.04
CA GLY A 175 -5.20 -11.65 -8.45
C GLY A 175 -5.40 -10.63 -9.55
N GLY A 176 -6.32 -10.92 -10.48
CA GLY A 176 -6.62 -10.06 -11.61
C GLY A 176 -7.60 -8.93 -11.28
N SER A 177 -7.61 -7.86 -12.08
CA SER A 177 -8.54 -6.74 -11.92
C SER A 177 -9.96 -7.07 -12.39
N GLY A 178 -10.96 -6.63 -11.64
CA GLY A 178 -12.36 -6.64 -12.07
C GLY A 178 -12.69 -5.52 -13.06
N PHE A 179 -13.82 -5.66 -13.75
CA PHE A 179 -14.33 -4.71 -14.75
C PHE A 179 -15.82 -4.43 -14.56
N ALA A 180 -16.26 -3.20 -14.86
CA ALA A 180 -17.66 -2.75 -14.78
C ALA A 180 -18.36 -3.14 -13.45
N GLY A 181 -17.75 -2.79 -12.32
CA GLY A 181 -18.24 -3.10 -10.97
C GLY A 181 -17.90 -4.52 -10.49
N GLY A 182 -17.21 -5.33 -11.29
CA GLY A 182 -16.78 -6.67 -10.89
C GLY A 182 -15.67 -6.63 -9.84
N ARG A 183 -15.61 -7.64 -8.98
CA ARG A 183 -14.63 -7.71 -7.89
C ARG A 183 -13.23 -8.00 -8.43
N GLY A 184 -12.19 -7.53 -7.75
CA GLY A 184 -10.83 -7.99 -7.98
C GLY A 184 -10.68 -9.44 -7.55
N GLY A 185 -9.84 -10.20 -8.26
CA GLY A 185 -9.52 -11.57 -7.93
C GLY A 185 -8.64 -11.65 -6.69
N ALA A 186 -8.81 -12.70 -5.88
CA ALA A 186 -7.91 -12.94 -4.76
C ALA A 186 -6.49 -13.31 -5.26
N GLY A 187 -5.45 -12.92 -4.54
CA GLY A 187 -4.10 -13.43 -4.75
C GLY A 187 -3.98 -14.87 -4.29
N GLY A 188 -3.12 -15.65 -4.95
CA GLY A 188 -2.86 -17.03 -4.58
C GLY A 188 -1.96 -17.15 -3.35
N ASN A 189 -2.04 -18.27 -2.65
CA ASN A 189 -1.18 -18.56 -1.52
C ASN A 189 0.26 -18.87 -1.96
N GLY A 190 1.22 -18.44 -1.15
CA GLY A 190 2.62 -18.81 -1.27
C GLY A 190 2.86 -20.29 -0.97
N GLY A 191 4.05 -20.76 -1.32
CA GLY A 191 4.44 -22.16 -1.16
C GLY A 191 4.46 -22.59 0.30
N TRP A 192 4.15 -23.85 0.56
CA TRP A 192 4.00 -24.36 1.93
C TRP A 192 5.24 -24.11 2.79
N LEU A 193 6.46 -24.30 2.25
CA LEU A 193 7.70 -24.08 2.99
C LEU A 193 8.23 -22.66 2.81
N VAL A 194 8.38 -22.23 1.56
CA VAL A 194 8.92 -20.90 1.21
C VAL A 194 8.08 -20.29 0.09
N GLY A 195 7.56 -19.09 0.33
CA GLY A 195 6.81 -18.35 -0.66
C GLY A 195 5.94 -17.28 -0.04
N SER A 196 5.91 -16.10 -0.65
CA SER A 196 4.95 -15.06 -0.31
C SER A 196 3.61 -15.32 -0.99
N GLY A 197 2.52 -14.89 -0.36
CA GLY A 197 1.23 -14.81 -1.02
C GLY A 197 1.21 -13.74 -2.11
N GLY A 198 0.40 -13.94 -3.13
CA GLY A 198 0.20 -12.98 -4.22
C GLY A 198 -0.68 -11.81 -3.79
N ALA A 199 -0.49 -10.65 -4.40
CA ALA A 199 -1.37 -9.50 -4.17
C ALA A 199 -2.79 -9.77 -4.70
N GLY A 200 -3.81 -9.23 -4.04
CA GLY A 200 -5.17 -9.21 -4.55
C GLY A 200 -5.35 -8.19 -5.67
N GLY A 201 -6.23 -8.48 -6.61
CA GLY A 201 -6.51 -7.63 -7.75
C GLY A 201 -7.41 -6.44 -7.41
N ALA A 202 -7.35 -5.38 -8.20
CA ALA A 202 -8.21 -4.21 -8.00
C ALA A 202 -9.67 -4.50 -8.37
N GLY A 203 -10.60 -3.88 -7.64
CA GLY A 203 -12.01 -3.88 -7.95
C GLY A 203 -12.33 -3.01 -9.18
N GLY A 204 -13.31 -3.43 -9.96
CA GLY A 204 -13.72 -2.78 -11.19
C GLY A 204 -14.49 -1.48 -10.94
N ALA A 205 -14.21 -0.48 -11.78
CA ALA A 205 -14.95 0.78 -11.87
C ALA A 205 -16.44 0.57 -12.12
N LEU A 206 -17.32 1.40 -11.55
CA LEU A 206 -18.73 1.48 -11.92
C LEU A 206 -19.10 2.90 -12.39
N LEU A 207 -19.47 3.04 -13.66
CA LEU A 207 -19.83 4.31 -14.30
C LEU A 207 -21.35 4.58 -14.39
N GLY A 208 -22.18 3.58 -14.06
CA GLY A 208 -23.65 3.67 -14.11
C GLY A 208 -24.27 4.37 -12.90
N LEU A 209 -25.54 4.78 -13.03
CA LEU A 209 -26.35 5.39 -11.96
C LEU A 209 -26.78 4.34 -10.92
N GLY A 210 -26.38 4.53 -9.67
CA GLY A 210 -26.72 3.64 -8.55
C GLY A 210 -25.91 2.33 -8.55
N GLY A 211 -25.55 1.85 -7.36
CA GLY A 211 -24.79 0.61 -7.16
C GLY A 211 -23.43 0.82 -6.47
N THR A 212 -22.78 -0.30 -6.14
CA THR A 212 -21.46 -0.32 -5.50
C THR A 212 -20.41 -0.77 -6.52
N ALA A 213 -19.30 -0.06 -6.62
CA ALA A 213 -18.18 -0.49 -7.45
C ALA A 213 -17.53 -1.77 -6.89
N GLY A 214 -16.72 -2.44 -7.71
CA GLY A 214 -16.17 -3.74 -7.36
C GLY A 214 -15.29 -3.67 -6.12
N ALA A 215 -15.41 -4.62 -5.19
CA ALA A 215 -14.44 -4.73 -4.09
C ALA A 215 -13.07 -5.17 -4.61
N GLY A 216 -12.00 -4.77 -3.94
CA GLY A 216 -10.67 -5.32 -4.17
C GLY A 216 -10.57 -6.77 -3.71
N GLY A 217 -9.72 -7.56 -4.38
CA GLY A 217 -9.45 -8.94 -4.01
C GLY A 217 -8.58 -9.05 -2.76
N ALA A 218 -8.76 -10.09 -1.96
CA ALA A 218 -7.88 -10.35 -0.83
C ALA A 218 -6.46 -10.73 -1.31
N GLY A 219 -5.43 -10.38 -0.55
CA GLY A 219 -4.08 -10.90 -0.74
C GLY A 219 -3.99 -12.37 -0.30
N GLY A 220 -3.11 -13.12 -0.95
CA GLY A 220 -2.85 -14.52 -0.61
C GLY A 220 -2.01 -14.67 0.65
N ASN A 221 -2.10 -15.82 1.31
CA ASN A 221 -1.36 -16.08 2.54
C ASN A 221 0.02 -16.68 2.26
N ALA A 222 0.96 -16.52 3.19
CA ALA A 222 2.20 -17.30 3.25
C ALA A 222 2.07 -18.39 4.35
N PRO A 223 2.18 -19.69 4.01
CA PRO A 223 1.97 -20.75 5.01
C PRO A 223 3.07 -20.91 6.06
N TYR A 224 4.36 -20.75 5.70
CA TYR A 224 5.47 -21.00 6.64
C TYR A 224 6.57 -19.94 6.63
N ILE A 225 7.38 -19.84 5.57
CA ILE A 225 8.34 -18.75 5.40
C ILE A 225 7.90 -17.89 4.22
N GLY A 226 7.50 -16.66 4.50
CA GLY A 226 7.05 -15.73 3.47
C GLY A 226 6.15 -14.66 4.03
N TRP A 227 5.78 -13.72 3.16
CA TRP A 227 4.97 -12.57 3.52
C TRP A 227 3.56 -12.74 2.96
N GLY A 228 2.57 -12.25 3.67
CA GLY A 228 1.22 -12.16 3.15
C GLY A 228 1.16 -11.16 1.99
N GLY A 229 0.36 -11.47 0.97
CA GLY A 229 0.12 -10.57 -0.14
C GLY A 229 -0.72 -9.37 0.28
N SER A 230 -0.53 -8.22 -0.35
CA SER A 230 -1.38 -7.06 -0.12
C SER A 230 -2.79 -7.28 -0.67
N GLY A 231 -3.81 -6.73 -0.01
CA GLY A 231 -5.16 -6.65 -0.56
C GLY A 231 -5.24 -5.66 -1.72
N GLY A 232 -6.13 -5.93 -2.67
CA GLY A 232 -6.37 -5.07 -3.82
C GLY A 232 -7.20 -3.84 -3.46
N ALA A 233 -7.03 -2.75 -4.21
CA ALA A 233 -7.84 -1.55 -4.02
C ALA A 233 -9.31 -1.78 -4.45
N GLY A 234 -10.24 -1.11 -3.79
CA GLY A 234 -11.63 -1.05 -4.19
C GLY A 234 -11.85 -0.20 -5.45
N GLY A 235 -12.87 -0.56 -6.23
CA GLY A 235 -13.26 0.11 -7.44
C GLY A 235 -13.88 1.49 -7.18
N HIS A 236 -13.76 2.37 -8.15
CA HIS A 236 -14.31 3.72 -8.13
C HIS A 236 -15.75 3.72 -8.66
N ALA A 237 -16.65 4.45 -8.00
CA ALA A 237 -18.04 4.62 -8.44
C ALA A 237 -18.32 6.09 -8.82
N GLY A 238 -18.72 6.32 -10.08
CA GLY A 238 -19.03 7.66 -10.58
C GLY A 238 -20.33 8.27 -10.01
N ALA A 239 -21.32 7.43 -9.69
CA ALA A 239 -22.64 7.87 -9.21
C ALA A 239 -23.18 7.03 -8.03
N GLY A 240 -22.35 6.17 -7.44
CA GLY A 240 -22.74 5.21 -6.40
C GLY A 240 -21.72 5.12 -5.27
N THR A 241 -21.68 3.98 -4.57
CA THR A 241 -20.71 3.76 -3.50
C THR A 241 -19.42 3.13 -4.03
N GLY A 242 -18.27 3.59 -3.52
CA GLY A 242 -16.99 3.00 -3.85
C GLY A 242 -16.88 1.56 -3.34
N GLY A 243 -16.12 0.73 -4.04
CA GLY A 243 -15.87 -0.64 -3.63
C GLY A 243 -14.97 -0.71 -2.39
N ALA A 244 -15.18 -1.68 -1.51
CA ALA A 244 -14.28 -1.89 -0.38
C ALA A 244 -12.89 -2.36 -0.85
N GLY A 245 -11.84 -2.02 -0.12
CA GLY A 245 -10.52 -2.60 -0.31
C GLY A 245 -10.47 -4.06 0.15
N GLY A 246 -9.61 -4.85 -0.48
CA GLY A 246 -9.39 -6.25 -0.13
C GLY A 246 -8.56 -6.40 1.15
N ALA A 247 -8.78 -7.48 1.90
CA ALA A 247 -7.95 -7.79 3.06
C ALA A 247 -6.50 -8.15 2.64
N GLY A 248 -5.52 -7.81 3.47
CA GLY A 248 -4.16 -8.35 3.35
C GLY A 248 -4.11 -9.82 3.75
N GLY A 249 -3.22 -10.58 3.11
CA GLY A 249 -3.00 -12.00 3.44
C GLY A 249 -2.17 -12.18 4.71
N ALA A 250 -2.32 -13.32 5.36
CA ALA A 250 -1.53 -13.68 6.53
C ALA A 250 -0.06 -13.97 6.16
N GLY A 251 0.87 -13.58 7.04
CA GLY A 251 2.28 -13.91 6.95
C GLY A 251 2.60 -15.34 7.41
N GLY A 252 3.83 -15.78 7.14
CA GLY A 252 4.35 -17.11 7.49
C GLY A 252 4.25 -17.47 8.98
N LYS A 253 4.53 -18.74 9.33
CA LYS A 253 4.52 -19.22 10.72
C LYS A 253 5.88 -19.16 11.42
N LEU A 254 7.01 -19.01 10.69
CA LEU A 254 8.33 -18.88 11.32
C LEU A 254 8.73 -17.42 11.50
N VAL A 255 8.73 -16.68 10.38
CA VAL A 255 8.91 -15.24 10.30
C VAL A 255 7.69 -14.70 9.56
N ALA A 256 6.83 -13.97 10.25
CA ALA A 256 5.53 -13.56 9.74
C ALA A 256 5.51 -12.05 9.47
N PHE A 257 5.19 -11.70 8.23
CA PHE A 257 4.82 -10.34 7.86
C PHE A 257 3.46 -10.40 7.19
N GLY A 258 2.46 -9.79 7.81
CA GLY A 258 1.11 -9.70 7.26
C GLY A 258 1.09 -8.73 6.08
N GLY A 259 0.29 -9.04 5.07
CA GLY A 259 0.08 -8.16 3.92
C GLY A 259 -0.74 -6.94 4.33
N THR A 260 -0.54 -5.80 3.66
CA THR A 260 -1.36 -4.60 3.91
C THR A 260 -2.77 -4.78 3.35
N GLY A 261 -3.78 -4.22 4.00
CA GLY A 261 -5.12 -4.08 3.45
C GLY A 261 -5.15 -3.11 2.27
N GLY A 262 -6.02 -3.36 1.30
CA GLY A 262 -6.24 -2.50 0.14
C GLY A 262 -7.03 -1.25 0.50
N ALA A 263 -6.80 -0.14 -0.21
CA ALA A 263 -7.59 1.07 -0.02
C ALA A 263 -9.03 0.88 -0.51
N GLY A 264 -10.00 1.53 0.14
CA GLY A 264 -11.36 1.65 -0.33
C GLY A 264 -11.46 2.60 -1.53
N GLY A 265 -12.39 2.32 -2.43
CA GLY A 265 -12.60 3.11 -3.63
C GLY A 265 -13.41 4.39 -3.37
N TYR A 266 -13.23 5.39 -4.21
CA TYR A 266 -14.06 6.59 -4.22
C TYR A 266 -15.51 6.25 -4.60
N GLY A 267 -16.49 6.93 -3.99
CA GLY A 267 -17.87 6.91 -4.47
C GLY A 267 -18.61 8.22 -4.22
N LEU A 268 -19.59 8.53 -5.06
CA LEU A 268 -20.39 9.74 -4.92
C LEU A 268 -21.29 9.70 -3.68
N THR A 269 -22.02 8.59 -3.48
CA THR A 269 -22.96 8.42 -2.36
C THR A 269 -22.33 7.78 -1.13
N GLY A 270 -21.15 7.18 -1.28
CA GLY A 270 -20.36 6.74 -0.15
C GLY A 270 -19.00 6.17 -0.56
N GLY A 271 -18.00 6.34 0.29
CA GLY A 271 -16.67 5.79 0.07
C GLY A 271 -16.62 4.32 0.44
N GLY A 272 -15.83 3.52 -0.28
CA GLY A 272 -15.59 2.13 0.11
C GLY A 272 -14.76 2.04 1.38
N ALA A 273 -15.01 1.05 2.24
CA ALA A 273 -14.15 0.82 3.41
C ALA A 273 -12.76 0.36 2.98
N GLY A 274 -11.73 0.69 3.76
CA GLY A 274 -10.41 0.09 3.63
C GLY A 274 -10.41 -1.38 4.05
N GLY A 275 -9.57 -2.19 3.41
CA GLY A 275 -9.39 -3.59 3.76
C GLY A 275 -8.60 -3.76 5.05
N VAL A 276 -8.87 -4.82 5.80
CA VAL A 276 -8.08 -5.15 7.00
C VAL A 276 -6.66 -5.58 6.63
N GLY A 277 -5.69 -5.28 7.49
CA GLY A 277 -4.34 -5.81 7.39
C GLY A 277 -4.26 -7.30 7.72
N GLY A 278 -3.29 -7.98 7.13
CA GLY A 278 -3.07 -9.41 7.32
C GLY A 278 -2.43 -9.75 8.66
N GLU A 279 -2.79 -10.91 9.20
CA GLU A 279 -2.24 -11.40 10.46
C GLU A 279 -0.80 -11.91 10.32
N ALA A 280 -0.06 -11.88 11.42
CA ALA A 280 1.32 -12.35 11.50
C ALA A 280 1.62 -12.98 12.85
N GLY A 281 1.34 -14.28 12.99
CA GLY A 281 1.58 -15.07 14.21
C GLY A 281 2.84 -15.95 14.13
N GLY A 282 3.98 -15.37 13.73
CA GLY A 282 5.21 -16.12 13.49
C GLY A 282 5.92 -16.50 14.78
N VAL A 283 6.59 -17.65 14.82
CA VAL A 283 7.28 -18.13 16.04
C VAL A 283 8.36 -17.15 16.49
N LEU A 284 9.20 -16.65 15.58
CA LEU A 284 10.33 -15.78 15.93
C LEU A 284 9.95 -14.30 15.92
N VAL A 285 9.27 -13.88 14.85
CA VAL A 285 8.87 -12.50 14.56
C VAL A 285 7.47 -12.53 13.95
N GLY A 286 6.58 -11.67 14.43
CA GLY A 286 5.26 -11.46 13.81
C GLY A 286 4.86 -10.00 13.71
N LEU A 287 4.93 -9.46 12.48
CA LEU A 287 4.54 -8.08 12.17
C LEU A 287 3.23 -8.07 11.40
N GLY A 288 2.15 -7.61 12.04
CA GLY A 288 0.84 -7.48 11.40
C GLY A 288 0.87 -6.46 10.27
N GLY A 289 0.08 -6.71 9.22
CA GLY A 289 -0.04 -5.80 8.09
C GLY A 289 -0.84 -4.55 8.44
N ALA A 290 -0.53 -3.41 7.82
CA ALA A 290 -1.34 -2.20 8.00
C ALA A 290 -2.74 -2.36 7.39
N GLY A 291 -3.75 -1.73 7.97
CA GLY A 291 -5.07 -1.59 7.38
C GLY A 291 -5.07 -0.59 6.22
N GLY A 292 -5.96 -0.80 5.25
CA GLY A 292 -6.13 0.08 4.09
C GLY A 292 -6.87 1.36 4.44
N ALA A 293 -6.59 2.45 3.72
CA ALA A 293 -7.35 3.69 3.89
C ALA A 293 -8.80 3.55 3.40
N GLY A 294 -9.72 4.27 4.02
CA GLY A 294 -11.09 4.41 3.55
C GLY A 294 -11.19 5.29 2.30
N GLY A 295 -12.16 4.97 1.45
CA GLY A 295 -12.43 5.69 0.22
C GLY A 295 -13.06 7.05 0.46
N GLN A 296 -12.72 8.01 -0.38
CA GLN A 296 -13.32 9.35 -0.33
C GLN A 296 -14.77 9.35 -0.86
N SER A 297 -15.55 10.37 -0.51
CA SER A 297 -16.89 10.55 -1.08
C SER A 297 -17.40 11.99 -1.06
N VAL A 298 -18.50 12.24 -1.79
CA VAL A 298 -19.26 13.49 -1.67
C VAL A 298 -20.33 13.42 -0.57
N ALA A 299 -20.64 12.22 -0.06
CA ALA A 299 -21.54 12.02 1.07
C ALA A 299 -20.79 11.36 2.25
N THR A 300 -21.07 10.11 2.59
CA THR A 300 -20.40 9.44 3.71
C THR A 300 -19.14 8.73 3.26
N ALA A 301 -17.97 9.20 3.72
CA ALA A 301 -16.71 8.59 3.33
C ALA A 301 -16.51 7.22 3.98
N GLY A 302 -15.66 6.39 3.39
CA GLY A 302 -15.40 5.03 3.85
C GLY A 302 -14.54 5.02 5.10
N ALA A 303 -14.80 4.07 6.00
CA ALA A 303 -13.92 3.85 7.16
C ALA A 303 -12.57 3.24 6.72
N GLY A 304 -11.51 3.52 7.48
CA GLY A 304 -10.24 2.83 7.36
C GLY A 304 -10.34 1.38 7.84
N GLY A 305 -9.52 0.51 7.28
CA GLY A 305 -9.43 -0.89 7.69
C GLY A 305 -8.61 -1.05 8.97
N ALA A 306 -8.94 -2.04 9.79
CA ALA A 306 -8.14 -2.37 10.96
C ALA A 306 -6.75 -2.90 10.55
N GLY A 307 -5.73 -2.64 11.38
CA GLY A 307 -4.43 -3.27 11.27
C GLY A 307 -4.50 -4.75 11.65
N GLY A 308 -3.66 -5.57 11.01
CA GLY A 308 -3.57 -6.99 11.28
C GLY A 308 -2.86 -7.28 12.60
N SER A 309 -3.23 -8.38 13.25
CA SER A 309 -2.59 -8.81 14.49
C SER A 309 -1.14 -9.24 14.23
N GLY A 310 -0.22 -8.81 15.09
CA GLY A 310 1.13 -9.36 15.19
C GLY A 310 1.22 -10.37 16.35
N GLY A 311 2.33 -11.09 16.44
CA GLY A 311 2.59 -11.96 17.58
C GLY A 311 3.56 -13.08 17.30
N GLY A 312 4.02 -13.73 18.37
CA GLY A 312 5.04 -14.77 18.30
C GLY A 312 5.56 -15.20 19.66
N TYR A 313 6.74 -15.80 19.71
CA TYR A 313 7.38 -16.14 20.98
C TYR A 313 8.29 -15.03 21.51
N PHE A 314 8.90 -14.22 20.63
CA PHE A 314 9.97 -13.29 21.00
C PHE A 314 9.72 -11.83 20.62
N PHE A 315 9.19 -11.58 19.42
CA PHE A 315 8.97 -10.24 18.90
C PHE A 315 7.66 -10.17 18.12
N GLY A 316 6.82 -9.20 18.47
CA GLY A 316 5.55 -8.96 17.81
C GLY A 316 5.25 -7.48 17.67
N VAL A 317 4.72 -7.09 16.51
CA VAL A 317 4.18 -5.74 16.30
C VAL A 317 2.85 -5.85 15.56
N GLY A 318 1.80 -5.25 16.09
CA GLY A 318 0.51 -5.14 15.42
C GLY A 318 0.58 -4.11 14.27
N GLY A 319 -0.17 -4.37 13.20
CA GLY A 319 -0.24 -3.46 12.07
C GLY A 319 -0.97 -2.16 12.42
N THR A 320 -0.63 -1.05 11.78
CA THR A 320 -1.35 0.21 11.98
C THR A 320 -2.74 0.16 11.36
N GLY A 321 -3.74 0.80 11.97
CA GLY A 321 -5.04 1.03 11.37
C GLY A 321 -4.96 1.99 10.18
N GLY A 322 -5.85 1.81 9.20
CA GLY A 322 -5.96 2.68 8.04
C GLY A 322 -6.69 3.99 8.36
N ALA A 323 -6.34 5.07 7.69
CA ALA A 323 -7.06 6.34 7.85
C ALA A 323 -8.48 6.24 7.27
N GLY A 324 -9.44 6.96 7.85
CA GLY A 324 -10.77 7.15 7.28
C GLY A 324 -10.74 8.05 6.04
N GLY A 325 -11.70 7.85 5.13
CA GLY A 325 -11.82 8.64 3.91
C GLY A 325 -12.34 10.06 4.17
N ALA A 326 -12.04 10.99 3.26
CA ALA A 326 -12.56 12.36 3.33
C ALA A 326 -13.94 12.50 2.65
N GLY A 327 -14.80 13.34 3.22
CA GLY A 327 -16.11 13.72 2.71
C GLY A 327 -16.15 15.18 2.20
N PHE A 328 -16.65 15.42 0.98
CA PHE A 328 -16.55 16.73 0.32
C PHE A 328 -17.86 17.47 0.03
N GLY A 329 -19.03 16.84 0.18
CA GLY A 329 -20.33 17.51 0.01
C GLY A 329 -20.82 18.17 1.29
N ALA A 330 -21.81 19.07 1.18
CA ALA A 330 -22.30 19.85 2.32
C ALA A 330 -22.81 19.00 3.51
N ALA A 331 -23.38 17.82 3.22
CA ALA A 331 -23.84 16.85 4.21
C ALA A 331 -22.81 15.73 4.48
N ALA A 332 -21.59 15.85 3.97
CA ALA A 332 -20.61 14.77 3.99
C ALA A 332 -20.01 14.56 5.37
N VAL A 333 -19.90 13.30 5.78
CA VAL A 333 -19.26 12.89 7.03
C VAL A 333 -17.97 12.14 6.68
N GLY A 334 -16.89 12.49 7.36
CA GLY A 334 -15.61 11.81 7.22
C GLY A 334 -15.67 10.38 7.76
N GLY A 335 -14.89 9.49 7.17
CA GLY A 335 -14.87 8.09 7.56
C GLY A 335 -14.15 7.89 8.88
N ALA A 336 -14.56 6.90 9.68
CA ALA A 336 -13.80 6.54 10.87
C ALA A 336 -12.41 5.99 10.51
N GLY A 337 -11.40 6.24 11.33
CA GLY A 337 -10.12 5.54 11.25
C GLY A 337 -10.27 4.08 11.68
N GLY A 338 -9.42 3.21 11.15
CA GLY A 338 -9.35 1.81 11.54
C GLY A 338 -8.56 1.62 12.83
N ASP A 339 -8.87 0.58 13.58
CA ASP A 339 -8.13 0.23 14.79
C ASP A 339 -6.74 -0.32 14.46
N GLY A 340 -5.77 -0.09 15.34
CA GLY A 340 -4.48 -0.75 15.29
C GLY A 340 -4.58 -2.22 15.68
N GLY A 341 -3.76 -3.06 15.05
CA GLY A 341 -3.70 -4.49 15.31
C GLY A 341 -3.11 -4.78 16.69
N VAL A 342 -3.59 -5.84 17.32
CA VAL A 342 -3.03 -6.33 18.60
C VAL A 342 -1.70 -7.05 18.38
N SER A 343 -0.87 -7.13 19.42
CA SER A 343 0.32 -7.97 19.45
C SER A 343 0.46 -8.71 20.76
N GLY A 344 0.80 -10.00 20.68
CA GLY A 344 1.07 -10.85 21.85
C GLY A 344 2.35 -11.66 21.67
N VAL A 345 3.25 -11.65 22.66
CA VAL A 345 4.37 -12.59 22.71
C VAL A 345 4.52 -13.29 24.06
N LEU A 346 5.17 -14.46 24.05
CA LEU A 346 5.48 -15.15 25.31
C LEU A 346 6.60 -14.43 26.08
N LEU A 347 7.73 -14.19 25.41
CA LEU A 347 8.92 -13.56 25.96
C LEU A 347 9.35 -12.39 25.07
N GLY A 348 9.99 -11.36 25.61
CA GLY A 348 10.60 -10.31 24.80
C GLY A 348 9.72 -9.08 24.59
N PHE A 349 9.31 -8.79 23.35
CA PHE A 349 8.69 -7.51 22.99
C PHE A 349 7.39 -7.69 22.20
N ALA A 350 6.31 -7.06 22.65
CA ALA A 350 5.07 -6.91 21.90
C ALA A 350 4.64 -5.45 21.85
N GLN A 351 4.35 -4.95 20.65
CA GLN A 351 3.79 -3.62 20.46
C GLN A 351 2.49 -3.69 19.68
N GLY A 352 1.42 -3.09 20.19
CA GLY A 352 0.19 -2.91 19.42
C GLY A 352 0.37 -1.84 18.34
N GLY A 353 -0.37 -2.00 17.24
CA GLY A 353 -0.34 -1.06 16.13
C GLY A 353 -1.00 0.27 16.48
N ALA A 354 -0.53 1.36 15.88
CA ALA A 354 -1.20 2.65 16.02
C ALA A 354 -2.58 2.64 15.34
N ALA A 355 -3.50 3.45 15.84
CA ALA A 355 -4.78 3.71 15.22
C ALA A 355 -4.64 4.45 13.87
N GLY A 356 -5.67 4.33 13.03
CA GLY A 356 -5.88 5.19 11.88
C GLY A 356 -6.55 6.51 12.26
N MET A 357 -6.17 7.59 11.57
CA MET A 357 -6.81 8.90 11.73
C MET A 357 -8.26 8.88 11.23
N GLY A 358 -9.11 9.71 11.83
CA GLY A 358 -10.43 9.99 11.32
C GLY A 358 -10.37 10.86 10.05
N GLY A 359 -11.26 10.60 9.10
CA GLY A 359 -11.37 11.38 7.87
C GLY A 359 -12.08 12.72 8.10
N SER A 360 -11.73 13.74 7.34
CA SER A 360 -12.44 15.03 7.39
C SER A 360 -13.80 14.96 6.68
N GLY A 361 -14.76 15.78 7.10
CA GLY A 361 -16.06 15.90 6.41
C GLY A 361 -16.69 17.25 6.66
N MET A 362 -17.54 17.75 5.75
CA MET A 362 -18.18 19.05 5.97
C MET A 362 -19.16 19.00 7.15
N ALA A 363 -20.06 18.02 7.18
CA ALA A 363 -21.10 17.87 8.21
C ALA A 363 -20.66 17.06 9.45
N GLY A 364 -19.43 16.55 9.47
CA GLY A 364 -18.88 15.86 10.63
C GLY A 364 -17.56 15.18 10.31
N GLY A 365 -16.65 15.19 11.28
CA GLY A 365 -15.38 14.49 11.21
C GLY A 365 -15.56 13.04 11.63
N GLY A 366 -14.85 12.12 10.97
CA GLY A 366 -14.79 10.74 11.40
C GLY A 366 -14.01 10.60 12.70
N ALA A 367 -14.43 9.71 13.60
CA ALA A 367 -13.62 9.36 14.77
C ALA A 367 -12.31 8.67 14.33
N ALA A 368 -11.22 8.86 15.06
CA ALA A 368 -10.05 8.01 14.90
C ALA A 368 -10.28 6.61 15.48
N GLY A 369 -9.51 5.64 14.98
CA GLY A 369 -9.52 4.28 15.52
C GLY A 369 -8.85 4.18 16.89
N MET A 370 -8.92 3.01 17.51
CA MET A 370 -8.22 2.70 18.75
C MET A 370 -6.82 2.13 18.47
N GLY A 371 -5.86 2.44 19.32
CA GLY A 371 -4.55 1.78 19.30
C GLY A 371 -4.67 0.31 19.71
N GLY A 372 -3.89 -0.56 19.07
CA GLY A 372 -3.87 -1.98 19.40
C GLY A 372 -3.19 -2.25 20.74
N ALA A 373 -3.55 -3.35 21.40
CA ALA A 373 -2.87 -3.79 22.61
C ALA A 373 -1.53 -4.47 22.29
N GLY A 374 -0.51 -4.27 23.13
CA GLY A 374 0.75 -5.05 23.12
C GLY A 374 0.95 -5.78 24.43
N ALA A 375 0.94 -7.11 24.41
CA ALA A 375 0.94 -7.95 25.60
C ALA A 375 2.10 -8.96 25.61
N THR A 376 2.73 -9.14 26.77
CA THR A 376 3.76 -10.17 26.98
C THR A 376 3.51 -10.99 28.24
N VAL A 377 4.07 -12.20 28.33
CA VAL A 377 4.18 -12.86 29.64
C VAL A 377 5.43 -12.36 30.37
N LEU A 378 6.60 -12.40 29.73
CA LEU A 378 7.82 -11.82 30.28
C LEU A 378 8.46 -10.85 29.28
N GLY A 379 8.60 -9.58 29.65
CA GLY A 379 9.27 -8.59 28.82
C GLY A 379 8.53 -7.27 28.75
N VAL A 380 8.39 -6.72 27.54
CA VAL A 380 7.90 -5.37 27.30
C VAL A 380 6.65 -5.42 26.43
N GLY A 381 5.51 -5.02 26.99
CA GLY A 381 4.25 -4.79 26.26
C GLY A 381 4.03 -3.30 26.05
N ILE A 382 3.82 -2.88 24.80
CA ILE A 382 3.55 -1.48 24.44
C ILE A 382 2.22 -1.39 23.70
N GLY A 383 1.31 -0.57 24.19
CA GLY A 383 0.08 -0.22 23.50
C GLY A 383 0.33 0.73 22.33
N GLY A 384 -0.41 0.53 21.24
CA GLY A 384 -0.38 1.43 20.10
C GLY A 384 -0.97 2.79 20.42
N ALA A 385 -0.45 3.85 19.79
CA ALA A 385 -1.01 5.18 19.96
C ALA A 385 -2.41 5.29 19.32
N GLY A 386 -3.30 6.04 19.95
CA GLY A 386 -4.50 6.58 19.32
C GLY A 386 -4.15 7.65 18.28
N ALA A 387 -5.10 7.95 17.40
CA ALA A 387 -4.89 8.88 16.29
C ALA A 387 -5.82 10.09 16.37
N ILE A 388 -5.55 11.10 15.55
CA ILE A 388 -6.31 12.35 15.54
C ILE A 388 -7.68 12.12 14.88
N GLY A 389 -8.74 12.63 15.49
CA GLY A 389 -10.08 12.66 14.91
C GLY A 389 -10.18 13.60 13.72
N GLY A 390 -11.09 13.30 12.79
CA GLY A 390 -11.26 14.07 11.56
C GLY A 390 -11.79 15.48 11.80
N GLY A 391 -11.35 16.44 10.99
CA GLY A 391 -11.86 17.81 11.04
C GLY A 391 -13.25 17.96 10.41
N ALA A 392 -13.98 18.99 10.82
CA ALA A 392 -15.28 19.33 10.25
C ALA A 392 -15.52 20.83 10.06
N VAL A 393 -16.46 21.17 9.18
CA VAL A 393 -16.81 22.57 8.87
C VAL A 393 -18.12 22.96 9.55
N SER A 394 -19.22 22.30 9.22
CA SER A 394 -20.56 22.62 9.72
C SER A 394 -21.06 21.71 10.83
N GLY A 395 -20.45 20.53 11.03
CA GLY A 395 -20.80 19.60 12.11
C GLY A 395 -19.61 19.21 12.97
N ALA A 396 -19.80 18.33 13.94
CA ALA A 396 -18.84 18.08 15.03
C ALA A 396 -17.49 17.55 14.52
N GLY A 397 -16.41 17.97 15.18
CA GLY A 397 -15.10 17.34 14.99
C GLY A 397 -15.13 15.88 15.44
N GLY A 398 -14.36 15.01 14.77
CA GLY A 398 -14.28 13.60 15.11
C GLY A 398 -13.55 13.37 16.44
N ALA A 399 -13.96 12.37 17.23
CA ALA A 399 -13.23 12.04 18.46
C ALA A 399 -11.82 11.52 18.15
N GLY A 400 -10.87 11.84 19.04
CA GLY A 400 -9.54 11.25 19.05
C GLY A 400 -9.58 9.77 19.45
N GLY A 401 -8.66 8.99 18.89
CA GLY A 401 -8.55 7.56 19.12
C GLY A 401 -8.04 7.24 20.52
N THR A 402 -8.51 6.17 21.14
CA THR A 402 -7.93 5.72 22.40
C THR A 402 -6.55 5.10 22.18
N GLY A 403 -5.65 5.23 23.15
CA GLY A 403 -4.41 4.47 23.19
C GLY A 403 -4.66 3.01 23.56
N GLY A 404 -3.89 2.09 22.98
CA GLY A 404 -3.94 0.67 23.28
C GLY A 404 -3.30 0.34 24.63
N ALA A 405 -3.66 -0.80 25.21
CA ALA A 405 -3.04 -1.27 26.45
C ALA A 405 -1.64 -1.85 26.19
N GLY A 406 -0.67 -1.52 27.05
CA GLY A 406 0.61 -2.22 27.15
C GLY A 406 0.61 -3.10 28.39
N ALA A 407 0.74 -4.41 28.21
CA ALA A 407 0.60 -5.37 29.30
C ALA A 407 1.76 -6.35 29.40
N ALA A 408 2.13 -6.72 30.62
CA ALA A 408 3.09 -7.79 30.88
C ALA A 408 2.78 -8.51 32.20
N VAL A 409 2.92 -9.85 32.27
CA VAL A 409 2.85 -10.53 33.58
C VAL A 409 4.05 -10.11 34.43
N ALA A 410 5.26 -10.19 33.87
CA ALA A 410 6.47 -9.69 34.50
C ALA A 410 7.31 -8.85 33.52
N GLY A 411 7.59 -7.59 33.87
CA GLY A 411 8.47 -6.72 33.09
C GLY A 411 7.96 -5.29 33.00
N PHE A 412 7.67 -4.83 31.78
CA PHE A 412 7.25 -3.45 31.50
C PHE A 412 5.99 -3.41 30.65
N GLY A 413 5.05 -2.55 31.01
CA GLY A 413 3.78 -2.35 30.30
C GLY A 413 3.53 -0.86 30.09
N PHE A 414 3.56 -0.42 28.84
CA PHE A 414 3.41 0.98 28.46
C PHE A 414 2.12 1.17 27.67
N GLY A 415 1.14 1.86 28.24
CA GLY A 415 -0.06 2.28 27.54
C GLY A 415 0.24 3.26 26.40
N GLY A 416 -0.47 3.11 25.28
CA GLY A 416 -0.37 4.04 24.16
C GLY A 416 -0.98 5.40 24.51
N VAL A 417 -0.47 6.48 23.93
CA VAL A 417 -1.10 7.81 24.09
C VAL A 417 -2.46 7.87 23.40
N GLY A 418 -3.40 8.61 23.96
CA GLY A 418 -4.66 8.97 23.33
C GLY A 418 -4.46 10.01 22.23
N GLY A 419 -5.24 9.90 21.16
CA GLY A 419 -5.21 10.81 20.03
C GLY A 419 -5.99 12.09 20.29
N ALA A 420 -5.62 13.18 19.61
CA ALA A 420 -6.32 14.45 19.76
C ALA A 420 -7.70 14.43 19.09
N GLY A 421 -8.63 15.21 19.63
CA GLY A 421 -9.91 15.48 19.00
C GLY A 421 -9.78 16.28 17.70
N GLY A 422 -10.71 16.05 16.77
CA GLY A 422 -10.78 16.73 15.50
C GLY A 422 -11.28 18.17 15.65
N PHE A 423 -10.78 19.05 14.79
CA PHE A 423 -11.16 20.46 14.78
C PHE A 423 -12.57 20.68 14.16
N SER A 424 -13.26 21.76 14.54
CA SER A 424 -14.52 22.18 13.91
C SER A 424 -14.65 23.69 13.66
N ASP A 425 -15.10 24.11 12.48
CA ASP A 425 -15.33 25.55 12.23
C ASP A 425 -16.57 26.07 12.99
N ASN A 426 -17.74 25.46 12.76
CA ASN A 426 -19.03 26.01 13.18
C ASN A 426 -19.81 25.13 14.18
N SER A 427 -19.15 24.21 14.86
CA SER A 427 -19.75 23.22 15.76
C SER A 427 -18.82 22.89 16.93
N VAL A 428 -19.24 22.02 17.84
CA VAL A 428 -18.36 21.51 18.92
C VAL A 428 -17.25 20.64 18.34
N ALA A 429 -16.02 20.85 18.81
CA ALA A 429 -14.88 20.07 18.36
C ALA A 429 -14.87 18.66 18.97
N GLY A 430 -14.07 17.78 18.39
CA GLY A 430 -13.95 16.41 18.85
C GLY A 430 -13.30 16.32 20.22
N VAL A 431 -13.74 15.37 21.04
CA VAL A 431 -13.08 15.06 22.32
C VAL A 431 -11.74 14.35 22.09
N GLY A 432 -10.80 14.54 23.00
CA GLY A 432 -9.55 13.80 23.04
C GLY A 432 -9.76 12.33 23.43
N GLY A 433 -8.96 11.44 22.86
CA GLY A 433 -9.00 10.01 23.16
C GLY A 433 -8.35 9.69 24.50
N ALA A 434 -8.82 8.65 25.19
CA ALA A 434 -8.19 8.19 26.41
C ALA A 434 -6.79 7.61 26.16
N GLY A 435 -5.88 7.77 27.10
CA GLY A 435 -4.63 7.04 27.15
C GLY A 435 -4.87 5.55 27.44
N GLY A 436 -4.00 4.70 26.91
CA GLY A 436 -4.05 3.26 27.12
C GLY A 436 -3.51 2.85 28.48
N GLN A 437 -3.92 1.68 28.95
CA GLN A 437 -3.51 1.17 30.25
C GLN A 437 -2.10 0.57 30.21
N GLY A 438 -1.33 0.74 31.29
CA GLY A 438 -0.06 0.04 31.53
C GLY A 438 -0.21 -1.04 32.59
N GLU A 439 -0.68 -2.24 32.22
CA GLU A 439 -1.17 -3.26 33.16
C GLU A 439 -0.16 -4.39 33.40
N LEU A 440 0.18 -4.69 34.67
CA LEU A 440 1.12 -5.79 34.98
C LEU A 440 0.83 -6.50 36.30
N VAL A 441 1.41 -7.70 36.47
CA VAL A 441 1.48 -8.33 37.80
C VAL A 441 2.73 -7.90 38.56
N VAL A 442 3.91 -7.93 37.91
CA VAL A 442 5.22 -7.55 38.50
C VAL A 442 5.99 -6.66 37.55
N GLY A 443 6.57 -5.56 38.06
CA GLY A 443 7.48 -4.71 37.29
C GLY A 443 7.02 -3.25 37.23
N LEU A 444 7.10 -2.61 36.05
CA LEU A 444 6.75 -1.20 35.87
C LEU A 444 5.61 -1.05 34.85
N GLY A 445 4.51 -0.46 35.29
CA GLY A 445 3.39 -0.05 34.44
C GLY A 445 3.40 1.46 34.25
N VAL A 446 3.19 1.89 33.01
CA VAL A 446 3.05 3.31 32.66
C VAL A 446 1.79 3.47 31.83
N GLY A 447 0.87 4.31 32.28
CA GLY A 447 -0.34 4.64 31.57
C GLY A 447 -0.06 5.69 30.49
N GLY A 448 -0.74 5.57 29.36
CA GLY A 448 -0.61 6.53 28.28
C GLY A 448 -1.25 7.88 28.63
N HIS A 449 -0.73 8.97 28.07
CA HIS A 449 -1.37 10.27 28.22
C HIS A 449 -2.71 10.33 27.48
N GLY A 450 -3.69 11.05 28.02
CA GLY A 450 -4.91 11.39 27.33
C GLY A 450 -4.64 12.39 26.19
N GLY A 451 -5.37 12.26 25.10
CA GLY A 451 -5.29 13.17 23.97
C GLY A 451 -5.93 14.52 24.29
N ALA A 452 -5.43 15.60 23.69
CA ALA A 452 -6.07 16.91 23.81
C ALA A 452 -7.43 16.94 23.10
N GLY A 453 -8.35 17.76 23.60
CA GLY A 453 -9.57 18.09 22.89
C GLY A 453 -9.30 18.89 21.61
N GLY A 454 -10.15 18.74 20.62
CA GLY A 454 -10.06 19.50 19.36
C GLY A 454 -10.39 20.97 19.55
N GLY A 455 -9.85 21.83 18.68
CA GLY A 455 -10.20 23.25 18.67
C GLY A 455 -11.46 23.54 17.84
N SER A 456 -12.13 24.65 18.12
CA SER A 456 -13.19 25.18 17.27
C SER A 456 -13.15 26.70 17.12
N ILE A 457 -13.75 27.23 16.04
CA ILE A 457 -13.84 28.69 15.82
C ILE A 457 -15.11 29.26 16.46
N ALA A 458 -16.27 28.63 16.25
CA ALA A 458 -17.56 29.24 16.60
C ALA A 458 -18.23 28.69 17.87
N GLN A 459 -17.79 27.54 18.40
CA GLN A 459 -18.45 26.86 19.53
C GLN A 459 -17.44 26.42 20.59
N ALA A 460 -17.85 25.60 21.57
CA ALA A 460 -16.92 25.02 22.53
C ALA A 460 -15.84 24.15 21.85
N GLY A 461 -14.64 24.15 22.42
CA GLY A 461 -13.63 23.15 22.11
C GLY A 461 -14.04 21.77 22.62
N GLY A 462 -13.27 20.74 22.28
CA GLY A 462 -13.51 19.39 22.77
C GLY A 462 -12.94 19.19 24.17
N ASP A 463 -13.53 18.30 24.96
CA ASP A 463 -12.94 17.90 26.23
C ASP A 463 -11.64 17.09 26.01
N GLY A 464 -10.71 17.21 26.95
CA GLY A 464 -9.50 16.40 26.98
C GLY A 464 -9.77 14.93 27.36
N GLY A 465 -8.98 14.03 26.78
CA GLY A 465 -9.05 12.60 27.06
C GLY A 465 -8.49 12.26 28.43
N LYS A 466 -8.99 11.19 29.06
CA LYS A 466 -8.44 10.70 30.33
C LYS A 466 -7.06 10.10 30.13
N GLY A 467 -6.16 10.26 31.09
CA GLY A 467 -4.92 9.50 31.16
C GLY A 467 -5.17 8.03 31.51
N GLY A 468 -4.31 7.16 31.01
CA GLY A 468 -4.36 5.73 31.28
C GLY A 468 -3.91 5.40 32.69
N ASP A 469 -4.58 4.44 33.30
CA ASP A 469 -4.20 3.82 34.55
C ASP A 469 -2.94 2.95 34.36
N ALA A 470 -2.22 2.74 35.46
CA ALA A 470 -0.96 2.03 35.44
C ALA A 470 -0.74 1.17 36.69
N GLY A 471 -0.16 -0.01 36.47
CA GLY A 471 0.32 -0.90 37.51
C GLY A 471 -0.46 -2.21 37.65
N GLY A 472 -0.23 -2.87 38.77
CA GLY A 472 -0.98 -4.00 39.31
C GLY A 472 -0.33 -4.49 40.60
N ILE A 473 -0.58 -5.74 41.01
CA ILE A 473 -0.48 -6.14 42.42
C ILE A 473 0.92 -5.91 43.03
N PHE A 474 2.00 -6.23 42.30
CA PHE A 474 3.40 -6.08 42.75
C PHE A 474 4.23 -5.24 41.77
N ALA A 475 3.66 -4.13 41.31
CA ALA A 475 4.28 -3.25 40.32
C ALA A 475 4.43 -1.81 40.83
N ILE A 476 5.34 -1.07 40.19
CA ILE A 476 5.38 0.39 40.26
C ILE A 476 4.47 0.91 39.14
N GLY A 477 3.49 1.75 39.49
CA GLY A 477 2.60 2.40 38.51
C GLY A 477 2.96 3.86 38.27
N LEU A 478 2.94 4.30 37.02
CA LEU A 478 2.99 5.72 36.65
C LEU A 478 1.74 6.04 35.82
N GLY A 479 0.75 6.69 36.45
CA GLY A 479 -0.48 7.08 35.77
C GLY A 479 -0.20 8.08 34.65
N GLY A 480 -0.90 7.96 33.54
CA GLY A 480 -0.80 8.90 32.44
C GLY A 480 -1.49 10.22 32.77
N ASN A 481 -0.94 11.35 32.33
CA ASN A 481 -1.63 12.64 32.47
C ASN A 481 -2.90 12.69 31.61
N GLY A 482 -3.91 13.41 32.09
CA GLY A 482 -5.08 13.78 31.29
C GLY A 482 -4.72 14.77 30.19
N GLY A 483 -5.48 14.74 29.09
CA GLY A 483 -5.35 15.70 28.00
C GLY A 483 -6.01 17.02 28.33
N ASN A 484 -5.52 18.10 27.74
CA ASN A 484 -6.10 19.43 27.93
C ASN A 484 -7.41 19.58 27.12
N GLY A 485 -8.31 20.41 27.61
CA GLY A 485 -9.47 20.89 26.85
C GLY A 485 -9.04 21.69 25.63
N GLY A 486 -9.82 21.60 24.56
CA GLY A 486 -9.59 22.32 23.32
C GLY A 486 -10.02 23.78 23.39
N PHE A 487 -9.43 24.63 22.56
CA PHE A 487 -9.81 26.04 22.44
C PHE A 487 -11.13 26.20 21.66
N GLY A 488 -11.90 27.26 21.95
CA GLY A 488 -13.20 27.53 21.32
C GLY A 488 -13.79 28.89 21.70
N SER A 489 -15.10 29.05 21.60
CA SER A 489 -15.89 30.16 22.16
C SER A 489 -16.63 29.76 23.45
N GLY A 490 -16.65 28.47 23.80
CA GLY A 490 -17.29 27.91 24.99
C GLY A 490 -16.36 27.02 25.82
N PRO A 491 -16.81 26.57 27.01
CA PRO A 491 -15.98 25.84 27.95
C PRO A 491 -15.62 24.45 27.44
N ALA A 492 -14.38 24.02 27.70
CA ALA A 492 -13.90 22.67 27.45
C ALA A 492 -13.13 22.15 28.66
N ASN A 493 -13.45 20.94 29.12
CA ASN A 493 -12.85 20.38 30.34
C ASN A 493 -11.54 19.68 30.03
N GLY A 494 -10.63 19.72 31.00
CA GLY A 494 -9.45 18.85 31.00
C GLY A 494 -9.81 17.41 31.38
N GLY A 495 -9.07 16.46 30.81
CA GLY A 495 -9.22 15.05 31.12
C GLY A 495 -8.65 14.71 32.50
N ALA A 496 -9.22 13.71 33.17
CA ALA A 496 -8.67 13.21 34.44
C ALA A 496 -7.32 12.52 34.21
N GLY A 497 -6.41 12.62 35.18
CA GLY A 497 -5.19 11.83 35.23
C GLY A 497 -5.45 10.37 35.57
N GLY A 498 -4.57 9.49 35.10
CA GLY A 498 -4.65 8.05 35.30
C GLY A 498 -4.24 7.62 36.71
N ASN A 499 -4.88 6.58 37.20
CA ASN A 499 -4.66 6.06 38.55
C ASN A 499 -3.57 5.00 38.60
N VAL A 500 -3.05 4.77 39.79
CA VAL A 500 -2.10 3.70 40.07
C VAL A 500 -2.80 2.50 40.72
N GLY A 501 -3.15 1.51 39.91
CA GLY A 501 -3.89 0.31 40.32
C GLY A 501 -4.23 -0.60 39.14
N GLY A 502 -4.79 -1.76 39.43
CA GLY A 502 -5.29 -2.72 38.43
C GLY A 502 -6.73 -3.13 38.72
N PHE A 503 -7.39 -3.78 37.76
CA PHE A 503 -8.75 -4.30 37.97
C PHE A 503 -8.69 -5.77 38.38
N ASN A 504 -9.23 -6.13 39.54
CA ASN A 504 -9.43 -7.51 39.98
C ASN A 504 -10.94 -7.79 40.07
N GLU A 505 -11.44 -8.76 39.30
CA GLU A 505 -12.85 -9.16 39.29
C GLU A 505 -13.85 -7.98 39.12
N GLY A 506 -13.47 -6.96 38.33
CA GLY A 506 -14.29 -5.78 38.09
C GLY A 506 -14.22 -4.68 39.17
N SER A 507 -13.37 -4.86 40.19
CA SER A 507 -13.06 -3.84 41.20
C SER A 507 -11.64 -3.31 41.05
N PHE A 508 -11.46 -1.99 41.17
CA PHE A 508 -10.13 -1.38 41.13
C PHE A 508 -9.37 -1.68 42.44
N VAL A 509 -8.20 -2.30 42.31
CA VAL A 509 -7.27 -2.61 43.40
C VAL A 509 -6.06 -1.69 43.26
N PRO A 510 -5.85 -0.75 44.20
CA PRO A 510 -4.72 0.15 44.14
C PRO A 510 -3.41 -0.62 44.33
N THR A 511 -2.34 -0.21 43.65
CA THR A 511 -1.02 -0.82 43.86
C THR A 511 -0.32 -0.23 45.09
N PHE A 512 0.75 -0.88 45.53
CA PHE A 512 1.54 -0.41 46.67
C PHE A 512 2.39 0.83 46.36
N PHE A 513 2.86 0.98 45.12
CA PHE A 513 3.89 1.96 44.75
C PHE A 513 3.59 2.67 43.44
N GLY A 514 3.74 4.00 43.40
CA GLY A 514 3.67 4.76 42.15
C GLY A 514 2.92 6.08 42.23
N ASN A 515 3.07 6.90 41.19
CA ASN A 515 2.47 8.25 41.14
C ASN A 515 1.28 8.28 40.17
N GLY A 516 0.18 8.89 40.59
CA GLY A 516 -0.95 9.19 39.72
C GLY A 516 -0.58 10.26 38.69
N GLY A 517 -1.23 10.23 37.53
CA GLY A 517 -1.03 11.23 36.48
C GLY A 517 -1.71 12.55 36.83
N ASP A 518 -1.18 13.67 36.34
CA ASP A 518 -1.81 14.98 36.49
C ASP A 518 -3.10 15.05 35.66
N GLY A 519 -4.10 15.80 36.14
CA GLY A 519 -5.26 16.17 35.34
C GLY A 519 -4.90 17.21 34.28
N GLY A 520 -5.55 17.15 33.12
CA GLY A 520 -5.37 18.13 32.05
C GLY A 520 -6.03 19.47 32.40
N ASP A 521 -5.55 20.55 31.79
CA ASP A 521 -6.12 21.87 31.96
C ASP A 521 -7.45 22.01 31.21
N GLY A 522 -8.40 22.73 31.82
CA GLY A 522 -9.59 23.23 31.14
C GLY A 522 -9.27 24.43 30.25
N ALA A 523 -10.24 24.81 29.41
CA ALA A 523 -10.16 25.99 28.57
C ALA A 523 -11.45 26.81 28.64
N LEU A 524 -11.29 28.14 28.67
CA LEU A 524 -12.36 29.14 28.51
C LEU A 524 -13.55 28.94 29.47
N GLY A 525 -13.23 28.71 30.75
CA GLY A 525 -14.21 28.49 31.80
C GLY A 525 -14.63 27.02 31.96
N GLY A 526 -14.01 26.11 31.21
CA GLY A 526 -14.08 24.68 31.47
C GLY A 526 -13.30 24.29 32.73
N THR A 527 -13.62 23.14 33.31
CA THR A 527 -12.96 22.69 34.53
C THR A 527 -11.68 21.93 34.23
N GLY A 528 -10.65 22.14 35.04
CA GLY A 528 -9.48 21.27 35.05
C GLY A 528 -9.82 19.84 35.46
N GLY A 529 -9.15 18.87 34.85
CA GLY A 529 -9.30 17.46 35.17
C GLY A 529 -8.79 17.13 36.57
N ALA A 530 -9.39 16.14 37.22
CA ALA A 530 -8.89 15.64 38.50
C ALA A 530 -7.55 14.90 38.31
N GLY A 531 -6.62 15.08 39.23
CA GLY A 531 -5.40 14.28 39.30
C GLY A 531 -5.69 12.83 39.67
N GLY A 532 -4.93 11.90 39.11
CA GLY A 532 -5.03 10.47 39.37
C GLY A 532 -4.54 10.09 40.76
N THR A 533 -5.05 8.98 41.29
CA THR A 533 -4.64 8.46 42.59
C THR A 533 -3.28 7.75 42.53
N GLY A 534 -2.41 8.00 43.51
CA GLY A 534 -1.12 7.32 43.68
C GLY A 534 -1.22 6.02 44.47
N GLY A 535 -0.07 5.31 44.61
CA GLY A 535 0.02 4.06 45.35
C GLY A 535 -0.23 4.20 46.86
N VAL A 536 -0.68 3.11 47.50
CA VAL A 536 -1.16 3.11 48.90
C VAL A 536 -0.03 3.30 49.93
N PHE A 537 1.19 2.81 49.65
CA PHE A 537 2.32 2.91 50.59
C PHE A 537 3.32 4.01 50.23
N LEU A 538 3.76 4.09 48.96
CA LEU A 538 4.63 5.17 48.48
C LEU A 538 4.16 5.66 47.11
N GLY A 539 3.79 6.93 47.02
CA GLY A 539 3.24 7.51 45.80
C GLY A 539 2.62 8.87 46.05
N THR A 540 2.59 9.73 45.03
CA THR A 540 1.85 10.99 45.07
C THR A 540 0.63 10.91 44.17
N ASN A 541 -0.48 11.50 44.62
CA ASN A 541 -1.58 11.81 43.71
C ASN A 541 -1.12 12.84 42.68
N GLY A 542 -1.68 12.77 41.48
CA GLY A 542 -1.49 13.80 40.48
C GLY A 542 -2.13 15.12 40.91
N ASN A 543 -1.65 16.21 40.34
CA ASN A 543 -2.25 17.52 40.51
C ASN A 543 -3.54 17.62 39.70
N ASN A 544 -4.50 18.39 40.18
CA ASN A 544 -5.64 18.79 39.35
C ASN A 544 -5.16 19.78 38.29
N GLY A 545 -5.75 19.71 37.10
CA GLY A 545 -5.55 20.71 36.08
C GLY A 545 -6.11 22.07 36.48
N SER A 546 -5.60 23.12 35.84
CA SER A 546 -6.16 24.47 35.95
C SER A 546 -7.48 24.58 35.19
N SER A 547 -8.31 25.56 35.55
CA SER A 547 -9.60 25.86 34.90
C SER A 547 -9.52 27.12 34.04
#